data_AF-A0A852LGD6-F1
#
_entry.id   AF-A0A852LGD6-F1
#
_cell.length_a   1.000
_cell.length_b   1.000
_cell.length_c   1.000
_cell.angle_alpha   90.00
_cell.angle_beta   90.00
_cell.angle_gamma   90.00
#
_symmetry.space_group_name_H-M   'P 1'
#
loop_
_entity.id
_entity.type
_entity.pdbx_description
1 polymer ?
#
loop_
_entity_poly.entity_id
_entity_poly.type
_entity_poly.pdbx_seq_one_letter_code
_entity_poly.pdbx_strand_id
1 'polypeptide(L)'
;LSYYRKLLDFIIQEHFPSIAMNDSNRYLFKNVFDFRHFFSTVVSETANLVALWMSVGFAHGGILTFVSCLIVGVCNTDNFSLLSITIDYGLFGFMESYDPNFVPNVSDDERRCKIGNQENLGLFNLNKLLQALKPLLDPRQKQLASQILEGYGERYYFQLLKTKLGLLGENEDDNNLIVFLLQVSLLC
;
A
#
# COMPACT_ATOMS: atom_id res chain seq x y z
N LEU A 1 15.48 -6.73 19.86
CA LEU A 1 16.18 -6.33 18.61
C LEU A 1 16.72 -7.54 17.82
N SER A 2 17.33 -8.54 18.47
CA SER A 2 17.90 -9.72 17.77
C SER A 2 16.86 -10.55 16.99
N TYR A 3 15.69 -10.81 17.57
CA TYR A 3 14.62 -11.58 16.89
C TYR A 3 14.01 -10.84 15.68
N TYR A 4 13.86 -9.52 15.76
CA TYR A 4 13.38 -8.70 14.66
C TYR A 4 14.28 -8.76 13.42
N ARG A 5 15.60 -8.66 13.63
CA ARG A 5 16.57 -8.80 12.54
C ARG A 5 16.53 -10.18 11.93
N LYS A 6 16.44 -11.24 12.75
CA LYS A 6 16.33 -12.63 12.26
C LYS A 6 15.08 -12.86 11.42
N LEU A 7 13.92 -12.38 11.88
CA LEU A 7 12.67 -12.49 11.13
C LEU A 7 12.75 -11.74 9.80
N LEU A 8 13.26 -10.50 9.82
CA LEU A 8 13.38 -9.69 8.61
C LEU A 8 14.40 -10.27 7.62
N ASP A 9 15.53 -10.78 8.11
CA ASP A 9 16.53 -11.46 7.30
C ASP A 9 15.95 -12.73 6.64
N PHE A 10 15.18 -13.51 7.40
CA PHE A 10 14.46 -14.68 6.86
C PHE A 10 13.47 -14.29 5.77
N ILE A 11 12.64 -13.27 5.99
CA ILE A 11 11.66 -12.80 5.01
C ILE A 11 12.35 -12.32 3.73
N ILE A 12 13.42 -11.52 3.86
CA ILE A 12 14.18 -11.02 2.71
C ILE A 12 14.79 -12.17 1.93
N GLN A 13 15.42 -13.12 2.62
CA GLN A 13 16.05 -14.28 1.99
C GLN A 13 15.05 -15.15 1.21
N GLU A 14 13.89 -15.43 1.78
CA GLU A 14 12.92 -16.36 1.18
C GLU A 14 12.02 -15.70 0.14
N HIS A 15 11.68 -14.41 0.31
CA HIS A 15 10.65 -13.76 -0.50
C HIS A 15 11.12 -12.56 -1.32
N PHE A 16 12.34 -12.06 -1.08
CA PHE A 16 12.93 -10.96 -1.82
C PHE A 16 14.32 -11.34 -2.36
N PRO A 17 14.45 -12.41 -3.17
CA PRO A 17 15.73 -12.95 -3.61
C PRO A 17 16.55 -11.98 -4.48
N SER A 18 15.92 -10.91 -5.00
CA SER A 18 16.60 -9.82 -5.70
C SER A 18 17.45 -8.93 -4.77
N ILE A 19 17.26 -9.03 -3.45
CA ILE A 19 17.97 -8.28 -2.42
C ILE A 19 19.15 -9.11 -1.92
N ALA A 20 20.36 -8.60 -2.10
CA ALA A 20 21.56 -9.30 -1.66
C ALA A 20 21.71 -9.26 -0.12
N MET A 21 21.82 -10.43 0.52
CA MET A 21 21.93 -10.54 1.99
C MET A 21 23.20 -9.90 2.57
N ASN A 22 24.25 -9.77 1.77
CA ASN A 22 25.51 -9.11 2.12
C ASN A 22 25.47 -7.58 1.91
N ASP A 23 24.38 -7.01 1.38
CA ASP A 23 24.21 -5.56 1.33
C ASP A 23 23.94 -5.01 2.74
N SER A 24 24.79 -4.07 3.19
CA SER A 24 24.58 -3.33 4.44
C SER A 24 23.27 -2.55 4.47
N ASN A 25 22.71 -2.27 3.29
CA ASN A 25 21.47 -1.54 3.05
C ASN A 25 20.28 -2.47 2.74
N ARG A 26 20.38 -3.80 2.92
CA ARG A 26 19.29 -4.74 2.57
C ARG A 26 17.91 -4.39 3.12
N TYR A 27 17.85 -3.74 4.28
CA TYR A 27 16.60 -3.28 4.89
C TYR A 27 16.03 -2.00 4.25
N LEU A 28 16.90 -1.12 3.69
CA LEU A 28 16.51 0.18 3.12
C LEU A 28 17.61 0.79 2.23
N PHE A 29 17.21 1.48 1.15
CA PHE A 29 18.06 2.07 0.09
C PHE A 29 19.42 2.68 0.48
N LYS A 30 20.35 2.66 -0.49
CA LYS A 30 21.56 3.51 -0.53
C LYS A 30 21.31 4.91 -1.13
N ASN A 31 20.41 5.05 -2.11
CA ASN A 31 20.08 6.28 -2.85
C ASN A 31 18.64 6.27 -3.38
N VAL A 32 17.96 7.42 -3.48
CA VAL A 32 16.52 7.55 -3.86
C VAL A 32 16.09 6.83 -5.16
N PHE A 33 17.01 6.49 -6.06
CA PHE A 33 16.72 5.87 -7.37
C PHE A 33 16.93 4.34 -7.47
N ASP A 34 17.48 3.67 -6.45
CA ASP A 34 17.72 2.21 -6.43
C ASP A 34 16.59 1.33 -5.81
N PHE A 35 15.49 1.07 -6.52
CA PHE A 35 14.30 0.37 -5.99
C PHE A 35 14.50 -1.07 -5.46
N ARG A 36 15.72 -1.62 -5.46
CA ARG A 36 16.06 -3.02 -5.13
C ARG A 36 16.14 -3.30 -3.62
N HIS A 37 15.42 -2.55 -2.78
CA HIS A 37 15.50 -2.68 -1.32
C HIS A 37 14.14 -2.97 -0.71
N PHE A 38 14.16 -3.66 0.43
CA PHE A 38 12.98 -4.30 1.03
C PHE A 38 11.82 -3.32 1.20
N PHE A 39 12.02 -2.24 1.97
CA PHE A 39 10.94 -1.30 2.26
C PHE A 39 10.38 -0.59 1.02
N SER A 40 11.24 -0.26 0.04
CA SER A 40 10.80 0.32 -1.23
C SER A 40 9.87 -0.60 -2.00
N THR A 41 10.26 -1.87 -2.06
CA THR A 41 9.52 -2.90 -2.79
C THR A 41 8.15 -3.05 -2.15
N VAL A 42 8.10 -3.17 -0.82
CA VAL A 42 6.83 -3.26 -0.08
C VAL A 42 5.94 -2.04 -0.33
N VAL A 43 6.48 -0.82 -0.26
CA VAL A 43 5.71 0.42 -0.50
C VAL A 43 5.14 0.47 -1.93
N SER A 44 5.97 0.20 -2.94
CA SER A 44 5.57 0.26 -4.35
C SER A 44 4.54 -0.82 -4.69
N GLU A 45 4.79 -2.06 -4.27
CA GLU A 45 3.87 -3.18 -4.50
C GLU A 45 2.55 -2.99 -3.72
N THR A 46 2.59 -2.43 -2.50
CA THR A 46 1.37 -2.09 -1.76
C THR A 46 0.57 -1.01 -2.47
N ALA A 47 1.22 0.05 -2.95
CA ALA A 47 0.55 1.11 -3.68
C ALA A 47 -0.12 0.58 -4.94
N ASN A 48 0.56 -0.30 -5.68
CA ASN A 48 0.02 -0.99 -6.84
C ASN A 48 -1.19 -1.88 -6.48
N LEU A 49 -1.09 -2.68 -5.41
CA LEU A 49 -2.19 -3.53 -4.94
C LEU A 49 -3.45 -2.71 -4.62
N VAL A 50 -3.29 -1.64 -3.82
CA VAL A 50 -4.40 -0.78 -3.42
C VAL A 50 -5.01 -0.06 -4.64
N ALA A 51 -4.16 0.40 -5.57
CA ALA A 51 -4.62 0.99 -6.82
C ALA A 51 -5.39 -0.01 -7.69
N LEU A 52 -4.95 -1.27 -7.75
CA LEU A 52 -5.66 -2.35 -8.43
C LEU A 52 -7.04 -2.57 -7.81
N TRP A 53 -7.12 -2.69 -6.49
CA TRP A 53 -8.39 -2.81 -5.75
C TRP A 53 -9.37 -1.69 -6.10
N MET A 54 -8.92 -0.44 -5.95
CA MET A 54 -9.75 0.73 -6.27
C MET A 54 -10.18 0.73 -7.74
N SER A 55 -9.28 0.35 -8.66
CA SER A 55 -9.59 0.35 -10.10
C SER A 55 -10.69 -0.64 -10.48
N VAL A 56 -10.82 -1.76 -9.77
CA VAL A 56 -11.85 -2.79 -10.03
C VAL A 56 -13.06 -2.65 -9.10
N GLY A 57 -13.13 -1.59 -8.30
CA GLY A 57 -14.21 -1.39 -7.34
C GLY A 57 -14.19 -2.38 -6.16
N PHE A 58 -13.06 -3.00 -5.87
CA PHE A 58 -12.92 -3.90 -4.72
C PHE A 58 -12.66 -3.08 -3.45
N ALA A 59 -13.50 -3.25 -2.44
CA ALA A 59 -13.24 -2.85 -1.07
C ALA A 59 -13.00 -4.09 -0.22
N HIS A 60 -11.88 -4.13 0.48
CA HIS A 60 -11.55 -5.30 1.31
C HIS A 60 -12.42 -5.40 2.57
N GLY A 61 -12.96 -4.27 3.06
CA GLY A 61 -13.78 -4.13 4.28
C GLY A 61 -13.11 -4.49 5.60
N GLY A 62 -12.02 -5.25 5.57
CA GLY A 62 -11.11 -5.53 6.68
C GLY A 62 -9.93 -4.56 6.79
N ILE A 63 -9.89 -3.51 5.96
CA ILE A 63 -8.80 -2.53 6.01
C ILE A 63 -9.06 -1.52 7.14
N LEU A 64 -8.64 -1.97 8.33
CA LEU A 64 -8.09 -1.22 9.46
C LEU A 64 -9.03 -0.38 10.33
N THR A 65 -9.15 -0.85 11.56
CA THR A 65 -8.71 -0.11 12.76
C THR A 65 -8.71 -1.06 13.93
N PHE A 66 -7.73 -1.95 13.96
CA PHE A 66 -7.16 -2.37 15.23
C PHE A 66 -5.65 -2.28 15.13
N VAL A 67 -5.03 -2.07 16.28
CA VAL A 67 -3.74 -1.42 16.43
C VAL A 67 -2.62 -2.47 16.40
N SER A 68 -1.75 -2.38 15.38
CA SER A 68 -0.35 -2.88 15.38
C SER A 68 -0.08 -4.36 15.04
N CYS A 69 1.17 -4.57 14.57
CA CYS A 69 1.93 -5.83 14.44
C CYS A 69 1.76 -6.76 13.22
N LEU A 70 2.70 -6.63 12.28
CA LEU A 70 3.43 -7.80 11.76
C LEU A 70 4.82 -7.95 12.42
N ILE A 71 5.25 -6.94 13.20
CA ILE A 71 6.55 -6.94 13.86
C ILE A 71 6.39 -7.22 15.37
N VAL A 72 5.49 -6.59 16.12
CA VAL A 72 5.50 -6.61 17.61
C VAL A 72 4.46 -7.55 18.25
N GLY A 73 4.28 -8.79 17.78
CA GLY A 73 3.72 -9.90 18.58
C GLY A 73 2.42 -9.74 19.40
N VAL A 74 1.58 -8.72 19.20
CA VAL A 74 0.25 -8.57 19.83
C VAL A 74 -0.68 -7.78 18.88
N CYS A 75 -1.68 -8.50 18.34
CA CYS A 75 -2.95 -8.18 17.63
C CYS A 75 -3.10 -7.03 16.59
N ASN A 76 -3.47 -7.46 15.37
CA ASN A 76 -4.28 -6.82 14.28
C ASN A 76 -3.65 -5.79 13.31
N THR A 77 -2.51 -6.13 12.72
CA THR A 77 -2.17 -5.79 11.30
C THR A 77 -1.91 -7.05 10.47
N ASP A 78 -2.55 -8.15 10.87
CA ASP A 78 -2.51 -9.49 10.30
C ASP A 78 -2.96 -9.57 8.84
N ASN A 79 -3.80 -8.63 8.39
CA ASN A 79 -4.32 -8.62 7.02
C ASN A 79 -3.48 -7.79 6.04
N PHE A 80 -2.32 -7.30 6.48
CA PHE A 80 -1.38 -6.55 5.65
C PHE A 80 -0.17 -7.42 5.31
N SER A 81 -0.18 -8.01 4.11
CA SER A 81 0.93 -8.84 3.66
C SER A 81 2.15 -8.00 3.29
N LEU A 82 3.32 -8.35 3.83
CA LEU A 82 4.61 -7.80 3.36
C LEU A 82 4.90 -8.15 1.89
N LEU A 83 4.25 -9.18 1.36
CA LEU A 83 4.38 -9.57 -0.04
C LEU A 83 3.42 -8.80 -0.94
N SER A 84 2.66 -7.85 -0.39
CA SER A 84 1.69 -7.02 -1.13
C SER A 84 0.67 -7.86 -1.90
N ILE A 85 0.16 -8.90 -1.25
CA ILE A 85 -0.93 -9.75 -1.77
C ILE A 85 -2.19 -9.57 -0.92
N THR A 86 -3.35 -9.74 -1.54
CA THR A 86 -4.64 -9.76 -0.84
C THR A 86 -4.78 -11.04 -0.03
N ILE A 87 -5.09 -10.89 1.26
CA ILE A 87 -5.25 -11.99 2.21
C ILE A 87 -6.44 -11.70 3.14
N ASP A 88 -6.97 -12.72 3.80
CA ASP A 88 -8.10 -12.61 4.72
C ASP A 88 -9.38 -12.02 4.10
N TYR A 89 -9.94 -12.77 3.16
CA TYR A 89 -11.23 -12.47 2.53
C TYR A 89 -12.39 -12.69 3.50
N GLY A 90 -12.64 -11.69 4.35
CA GLY A 90 -13.79 -11.62 5.25
C GLY A 90 -14.92 -10.77 4.66
N LEU A 91 -15.09 -9.56 5.20
CA LEU A 91 -16.16 -8.63 4.84
C LEU A 91 -15.80 -7.77 3.62
N PHE A 92 -15.30 -8.39 2.55
CA PHE A 92 -15.00 -7.68 1.31
C PHE A 92 -16.26 -7.49 0.45
N GLY A 93 -16.18 -6.56 -0.51
CA GLY A 93 -17.23 -6.41 -1.51
C GLY A 93 -16.72 -5.72 -2.77
N PHE A 94 -17.39 -6.01 -3.88
CA PHE A 94 -17.24 -5.27 -5.13
C PHE A 94 -18.39 -4.29 -5.26
N MET A 95 -18.04 -3.06 -5.58
CA MET A 95 -18.98 -1.99 -5.84
C MET A 95 -19.72 -2.24 -7.17
N GLU A 96 -21.06 -2.26 -7.14
CA GLU A 96 -21.90 -2.46 -8.33
C GLU A 96 -22.04 -1.15 -9.14
N SER A 97 -22.44 -0.07 -8.49
CA SER A 97 -22.49 1.29 -9.03
C SER A 97 -21.41 2.15 -8.38
N TYR A 98 -20.83 3.09 -9.11
CA TYR A 98 -19.74 3.91 -8.58
C TYR A 98 -20.17 4.74 -7.36
N ASP A 99 -19.70 4.33 -6.18
CA ASP A 99 -19.82 5.01 -4.91
C ASP A 99 -18.45 5.03 -4.20
N PRO A 100 -17.73 6.17 -4.16
CA PRO A 100 -16.47 6.30 -3.43
C PRO A 100 -16.63 6.12 -1.93
N ASN A 101 -17.87 6.19 -1.42
CA ASN A 101 -18.18 5.90 -0.03
C ASN A 101 -18.61 4.44 0.20
N PHE A 102 -18.61 3.56 -0.80
CA PHE A 102 -18.99 2.15 -0.63
C PHE A 102 -18.17 1.49 0.49
N VAL A 103 -18.86 0.91 1.47
CA VAL A 103 -18.29 0.16 2.60
C VAL A 103 -18.96 -1.21 2.64
N PRO A 104 -18.22 -2.31 2.40
CA PRO A 104 -18.80 -3.65 2.44
C PRO A 104 -18.93 -4.21 3.87
N ASN A 105 -18.16 -3.68 4.82
CA ASN A 105 -18.19 -4.09 6.21
C ASN A 105 -19.32 -3.37 6.97
N VAL A 106 -20.39 -4.11 7.26
CA VAL A 106 -21.56 -3.59 7.99
C VAL A 106 -21.27 -3.19 9.44
N SER A 107 -20.13 -3.61 10.01
CA SER A 107 -19.69 -3.24 11.36
C SER A 107 -18.72 -2.05 11.38
N ASP A 108 -18.39 -1.48 10.22
CA ASP A 108 -17.54 -0.29 10.11
C ASP A 108 -18.39 0.99 10.13
N ASP A 109 -18.94 1.30 11.31
CA ASP A 109 -19.81 2.47 11.53
C ASP A 109 -19.12 3.80 11.17
N GLU A 110 -17.80 3.88 11.35
CA GLU A 110 -16.97 5.04 11.01
C GLU A 110 -16.59 5.10 9.52
N ARG A 111 -16.99 4.09 8.71
CA ARG A 111 -16.74 4.00 7.27
C ARG A 111 -15.27 4.15 6.89
N ARG A 112 -14.37 3.65 7.75
CA ARG A 112 -12.93 3.78 7.56
C ARG A 112 -12.47 2.99 6.34
N CYS A 113 -13.08 1.85 6.06
CA CYS A 113 -12.74 0.91 4.99
C CYS A 113 -13.41 1.24 3.66
N LYS A 114 -13.96 2.45 3.49
CA LYS A 114 -14.61 2.86 2.24
C LYS A 114 -13.64 2.85 1.06
N ILE A 115 -14.14 2.62 -0.16
CA ILE A 115 -13.30 2.57 -1.39
C ILE A 115 -12.37 3.78 -1.49
N GLY A 116 -12.91 4.98 -1.35
CA GLY A 116 -12.15 6.24 -1.47
C GLY A 116 -11.13 6.48 -0.35
N ASN A 117 -11.07 5.62 0.67
CA ASN A 117 -10.10 5.72 1.75
C ASN A 117 -9.03 4.61 1.75
N GLN A 118 -9.14 3.61 0.86
CA GLN A 118 -8.20 2.48 0.85
C GLN A 118 -6.74 2.91 0.63
N GLU A 119 -6.50 3.96 -0.16
CA GLU A 119 -5.18 4.56 -0.34
C GLU A 119 -4.59 5.06 0.98
N ASN A 120 -5.33 5.91 1.70
CA ASN A 120 -4.90 6.46 3.00
C ASN A 120 -4.66 5.36 4.03
N LEU A 121 -5.47 4.31 4.00
CA LEU A 121 -5.31 3.17 4.88
C LEU A 121 -4.04 2.36 4.56
N GLY A 122 -3.73 2.15 3.29
CA GLY A 122 -2.46 1.57 2.87
C GLY A 122 -1.26 2.42 3.33
N LEU A 123 -1.34 3.75 3.19
CA LEU A 123 -0.31 4.67 3.69
C LEU A 123 -0.16 4.57 5.22
N PHE A 124 -1.27 4.48 5.95
CA PHE A 124 -1.27 4.32 7.40
C PHE A 124 -0.54 3.03 7.81
N ASN A 125 -0.81 1.91 7.13
CA ASN A 125 -0.13 0.64 7.38
C ASN A 125 1.37 0.69 7.08
N LEU A 126 1.75 1.28 5.95
CA LEU A 126 3.16 1.44 5.59
C LEU A 126 3.90 2.35 6.59
N ASN A 127 3.22 3.36 7.14
CA ASN A 127 3.74 4.16 8.25
C ASN A 127 3.95 3.34 9.52
N LYS A 128 3.04 2.42 9.86
CA LYS A 128 3.20 1.51 11.00
C LYS A 128 4.35 0.53 10.78
N LEU A 129 4.49 -0.01 9.57
CA LEU A 129 5.64 -0.82 9.17
C LEU A 129 6.95 -0.04 9.35
N LEU A 130 7.01 1.21 8.87
CA LEU A 130 8.18 2.05 9.04
C LEU A 130 8.51 2.27 10.52
N GLN A 131 7.52 2.59 11.36
CA GLN A 131 7.73 2.76 12.80
C GLN A 131 8.37 1.52 13.43
N ALA A 132 7.95 0.33 13.00
CA ALA A 132 8.50 -0.92 13.47
C ALA A 132 9.92 -1.21 12.93
N LEU A 133 10.27 -0.72 11.73
CA LEU A 133 11.61 -0.82 11.17
C LEU A 133 12.59 0.22 11.73
N LYS A 134 12.12 1.40 12.19
CA LYS A 134 12.96 2.51 12.70
C LYS A 134 14.09 2.09 13.67
N PRO A 135 13.90 1.16 14.63
CA PRO A 135 14.98 0.73 15.53
C PRO A 135 16.15 0.01 14.83
N LEU A 136 15.94 -0.47 13.60
CA LEU A 136 16.96 -1.17 12.80
C LEU A 136 17.75 -0.23 11.88
N LEU A 137 17.26 1.00 11.70
CA LEU A 137 17.74 1.97 10.73
C LEU A 137 18.64 3.04 11.37
N ASP A 138 19.67 3.45 10.62
CA ASP A 138 20.46 4.64 10.95
C ASP A 138 19.69 5.95 10.65
N PRO A 139 20.18 7.12 11.09
CA PRO A 139 19.50 8.40 10.86
C PRO A 139 19.24 8.74 9.38
N ARG A 140 20.18 8.41 8.48
CA ARG A 140 20.04 8.67 7.03
C ARG A 140 18.98 7.76 6.43
N GLN A 141 18.98 6.49 6.80
CA GLN A 141 17.96 5.53 6.38
C GLN A 141 16.56 5.95 6.86
N LYS A 142 16.42 6.46 8.09
CA LYS A 142 15.12 6.98 8.58
C LYS A 142 14.59 8.12 7.72
N GLN A 143 15.44 9.05 7.30
CA GLN A 143 15.05 10.16 6.45
C GLN A 143 14.59 9.69 5.06
N LEU A 144 15.38 8.80 4.44
CA LEU A 144 15.04 8.22 3.13
C LEU A 144 13.72 7.44 3.18
N ALA A 145 13.48 6.68 4.25
CA ALA A 145 12.25 5.93 4.43
C ALA A 145 11.01 6.82 4.49
N SER A 146 11.11 8.00 5.14
CA SER A 146 10.03 8.97 5.13
C SER A 146 9.77 9.53 3.72
N GLN A 147 10.82 9.86 2.96
CA GLN A 147 10.70 10.34 1.58
C GLN A 147 10.03 9.32 0.65
N ILE A 148 10.28 8.02 0.86
CA ILE A 148 9.62 6.94 0.11
C ILE A 148 8.10 6.96 0.37
N LEU A 149 7.69 7.16 1.62
CA LEU A 149 6.27 7.27 1.96
C LEU A 149 5.62 8.56 1.44
N GLU A 150 6.37 9.66 1.34
CA GLU A 150 5.90 10.88 0.68
C GLU A 150 5.60 10.65 -0.82
N GLY A 151 6.29 9.69 -1.45
CA GLY A 151 6.03 9.26 -2.82
C GLY A 151 4.92 8.21 -2.98
N TYR A 152 4.31 7.73 -1.88
CA TYR A 152 3.16 6.84 -1.93
C TYR A 152 1.91 7.63 -2.33
N GLY A 153 1.23 7.21 -3.39
CA GLY A 153 -0.13 7.69 -3.67
C GLY A 153 -0.55 7.69 -5.14
N GLU A 154 -1.60 8.47 -5.41
CA GLU A 154 -2.46 8.64 -6.60
C GLU A 154 -1.87 8.27 -7.97
N ARG A 155 -0.57 8.43 -8.19
CA ARG A 155 0.14 8.04 -9.43
C ARG A 155 -0.25 6.63 -9.89
N TYR A 156 -0.27 5.65 -8.99
CA TYR A 156 -0.59 4.27 -9.36
C TYR A 156 -2.04 4.11 -9.82
N TYR A 157 -2.99 4.76 -9.14
CA TYR A 157 -4.40 4.69 -9.47
C TYR A 157 -4.72 5.37 -10.80
N PHE A 158 -4.23 6.60 -11.01
CA PHE A 158 -4.42 7.30 -12.28
C PHE A 158 -3.76 6.57 -13.46
N GLN A 159 -2.56 6.01 -13.29
CA GLN A 159 -1.91 5.22 -14.34
C GLN A 159 -2.72 3.99 -14.75
N LEU A 160 -3.32 3.28 -13.78
CA LEU A 160 -4.21 2.15 -14.05
C LEU A 160 -5.49 2.60 -14.76
N LEU A 161 -6.11 3.69 -14.34
CA LEU A 161 -7.30 4.23 -14.99
C LEU A 161 -7.03 4.71 -16.42
N LYS A 162 -5.91 5.40 -16.66
CA LYS A 162 -5.46 5.77 -18.01
C LYS A 162 -5.36 4.53 -18.90
N THR A 163 -4.74 3.48 -18.39
CA THR A 163 -4.61 2.20 -19.10
C THR A 163 -5.97 1.58 -19.40
N LYS A 164 -6.90 1.56 -18.43
CA LYS A 164 -8.27 1.04 -18.61
C LYS A 164 -9.09 1.83 -19.64
N LEU A 165 -8.87 3.14 -19.72
CA LEU A 165 -9.53 4.03 -20.68
C LEU A 165 -8.86 4.04 -22.06
N GLY A 166 -7.72 3.35 -22.22
CA GLY A 166 -6.96 3.37 -23.47
C GLY A 166 -6.29 4.73 -23.75
N LEU A 167 -6.05 5.55 -22.73
CA LEU A 167 -5.34 6.82 -22.85
C LEU A 167 -3.84 6.52 -22.99
N LEU A 168 -3.36 6.55 -24.23
CA LEU A 168 -1.96 6.29 -24.58
C LEU A 168 -1.18 7.62 -24.63
N GLY A 169 -0.15 7.75 -23.80
CA GLY A 169 0.75 8.92 -23.78
C GLY A 169 0.73 9.70 -22.47
N GLU A 170 1.38 10.87 -22.48
CA GLU A 170 1.49 11.77 -21.32
C GLU A 170 0.75 13.08 -21.63
N ASN A 171 -0.58 13.02 -21.76
CA ASN A 171 -1.38 14.22 -21.83
C ASN A 171 -1.69 14.70 -20.41
N GLU A 172 -1.42 15.99 -20.13
CA GLU A 172 -1.67 16.61 -18.83
C GLU A 172 -3.17 16.62 -18.47
N ASP A 173 -4.05 16.59 -19.47
CA ASP A 173 -5.51 16.63 -19.28
C ASP A 173 -6.15 15.26 -18.98
N ASP A 174 -5.43 14.15 -19.13
CA ASP A 174 -5.99 12.81 -18.90
C ASP A 174 -6.54 12.64 -17.48
N ASN A 175 -5.86 13.24 -16.49
CA ASN A 175 -6.29 13.17 -15.10
C ASN A 175 -7.61 13.94 -14.91
N ASN A 176 -7.77 15.09 -15.58
CA ASN A 176 -9.02 15.86 -15.57
C ASN A 176 -10.17 15.06 -16.19
N LEU A 177 -9.91 14.36 -17.30
CA LEU A 177 -10.89 13.48 -17.94
C LEU A 177 -11.32 12.33 -17.02
N ILE A 178 -10.36 11.70 -16.34
CA ILE A 178 -10.62 10.64 -15.36
C ILE A 178 -11.49 11.18 -14.22
N VAL A 179 -11.13 12.33 -13.64
CA VAL A 179 -11.91 12.95 -12.56
C VAL A 179 -13.33 13.27 -13.03
N PHE A 180 -13.50 13.82 -14.23
CA PHE A 180 -14.80 14.11 -14.81
C PHE A 180 -15.64 12.83 -15.01
N LEU A 181 -15.05 11.77 -15.54
CA LEU A 181 -15.72 10.48 -15.72
C LEU A 181 -16.22 9.90 -14.38
N LEU A 182 -15.37 9.94 -13.34
CA LEU A 182 -15.73 9.47 -12.00
C LEU A 182 -16.85 10.34 -11.41
N GLN A 183 -16.85 11.65 -11.65
CA GLN A 183 -17.93 12.55 -11.20
C GLN A 183 -19.26 12.27 -11.90
N VAL A 184 -19.26 12.05 -13.20
CA VAL A 184 -20.49 11.71 -13.95
C VAL A 184 -21.02 10.34 -13.53
N SER A 185 -20.14 9.40 -13.21
CA SER A 185 -20.52 8.06 -12.72
C SER A 185 -21.23 8.08 -11.37
N LEU A 186 -21.12 9.16 -10.57
CA LEU A 186 -21.89 9.34 -9.34
C LEU A 186 -23.37 9.67 -9.60
N LEU A 187 -23.71 10.08 -10.82
CA LEU A 187 -25.04 10.56 -11.19
C LEU A 187 -25.89 9.50 -11.89
N CYS A 188 -25.32 8.32 -12.17
CA CYS A 188 -25.94 7.20 -12.86
C CYS A 188 -26.24 6.06 -11.88
#